data_AF-A0A9Q4JLF2-F1
#
_entry.id   AF-A0A9Q4JLF2-F1
#
_cell.length_a   1.000
_cell.length_b   1.000
_cell.length_c   1.000
_cell.angle_alpha   90.00
_cell.angle_beta   90.00
_cell.angle_gamma   90.00
#
_symmetry.space_group_name_H-M   'P 1'
#
loop_
_entity.id
_entity.type
_entity.pdbx_description
1 polymer ?
#
loop_
_entity_poly.entity_id
_entity_poly.type
_entity_poly.pdbx_seq_one_letter_code
_entity_poly.pdbx_strand_id
1 'polypeptide(L)'
;SFSGGVPKYVELFCDNRVLTVDEMIDFMVRDNSPFTDEGKNLLIEEFGKNYGTYFSILSAISGGYNTQTEIEALLGEKSLGGYLKRLIEDYNIVVRQ
;
A
#
# COMPACT_ATOMS: atom_id res chain seq x y z
N SER A 1 -2.37 16.68 -0.79
CA SER A 1 -3.00 16.93 0.53
C SER A 1 -2.92 15.63 1.33
N PHE A 2 -2.48 15.65 2.60
CA PHE A 2 -2.25 14.43 3.39
C PHE A 2 -3.50 13.57 3.60
N SER A 3 -4.65 14.21 3.79
CA SER A 3 -5.92 13.49 3.98
C SER A 3 -6.52 12.98 2.67
N GLY A 4 -6.03 13.43 1.50
CA GLY A 4 -6.70 13.16 0.22
C GLY A 4 -8.17 13.64 0.15
N GLY A 5 -8.64 14.45 1.11
CA GLY A 5 -10.05 14.83 1.25
C GLY A 5 -10.93 13.81 1.97
N VAL A 6 -10.37 12.73 2.53
CA VAL A 6 -11.10 11.69 3.25
C VAL A 6 -11.49 12.21 4.65
N PRO A 7 -12.79 12.24 5.03
CA PRO A 7 -13.25 12.77 6.32
C PRO A 7 -12.58 12.13 7.55
N LYS A 8 -12.36 10.82 7.52
CA LYS A 8 -11.71 10.06 8.62
C LYS A 8 -10.36 10.67 9.02
N TYR A 9 -9.50 11.00 8.05
CA TYR A 9 -8.18 11.55 8.35
C TYR A 9 -8.26 13.00 8.84
N VAL A 10 -9.24 13.77 8.35
CA VAL A 10 -9.48 15.14 8.81
C VAL A 10 -9.94 15.13 10.28
N GLU A 11 -10.93 14.28 10.60
CA GLU A 11 -11.41 14.08 11.98
C GLU A 11 -10.28 13.68 12.92
N LEU A 12 -9.45 12.72 12.51
CA LEU A 12 -8.32 12.24 13.30
C LEU A 12 -7.31 13.35 13.63
N PHE A 13 -6.97 14.22 12.68
CA PHE A 13 -6.10 15.37 12.94
C PHE A 13 -6.76 16.40 13.86
N CYS A 14 -8.04 16.70 13.63
CA CYS A 14 -8.81 17.65 14.45
C CYS A 14 -8.93 17.20 15.91
N ASP A 15 -9.27 15.93 16.15
CA ASP A 15 -9.44 15.36 17.49
C ASP A 15 -8.12 15.38 18.29
N ASN A 16 -7.00 15.19 17.58
CA ASN A 16 -5.66 15.26 18.17
C ASN A 16 -5.09 16.68 18.22
N ARG A 17 -5.86 17.69 17.79
CA ARG A 17 -5.45 19.11 17.71
C ARG A 17 -4.19 19.35 16.87
N VAL A 18 -3.97 18.49 15.89
CA VAL A 18 -2.83 18.53 14.98
C VAL A 18 -3.25 19.35 13.76
N LEU A 19 -3.02 20.65 13.81
CA LEU A 19 -3.61 21.61 12.85
C LEU A 19 -2.58 22.34 11.99
N THR A 20 -1.29 22.10 12.24
CA THR A 20 -0.20 22.55 11.38
C THR A 20 0.35 21.40 10.54
N VAL A 21 0.97 21.74 9.40
CA VAL A 21 1.59 20.74 8.50
C VAL A 21 2.66 19.93 9.21
N ASP A 22 3.49 20.57 10.02
CA ASP A 22 4.58 19.90 10.73
C ASP A 22 4.05 18.91 11.77
N GLU A 23 3.07 19.33 12.59
CA GLU A 23 2.42 18.44 13.55
C GLU A 23 1.72 17.25 12.85
N MET A 24 1.12 17.47 11.67
CA MET A 24 0.48 16.40 10.89
C MET A 24 1.50 15.35 10.45
N ILE A 25 2.65 15.78 9.94
CA ILE A 25 3.72 14.88 9.53
C ILE A 25 4.22 14.09 10.74
N ASP A 26 4.52 14.77 11.85
CA ASP A 26 4.97 14.13 13.09
C ASP A 26 3.96 13.11 13.61
N PHE A 27 2.66 13.44 13.53
CA PHE A 27 1.59 12.52 13.90
C PHE A 27 1.48 11.30 12.97
N MET A 28 1.71 11.46 11.68
CA MET A 28 1.63 10.37 10.71
C MET A 28 2.77 9.37 10.85
N VAL A 29 3.98 9.84 11.16
CA VAL A 29 5.20 8.99 11.19
C VAL A 29 5.60 8.49 12.58
N ARG A 30 4.96 8.99 13.64
CA ARG A 30 5.24 8.53 15.02
C ARG A 30 4.96 7.04 15.19
N ASP A 31 5.64 6.45 16.17
CA ASP A 31 5.38 5.08 16.61
C ASP A 31 3.91 4.90 17.02
N ASN A 32 3.31 3.79 16.58
CA ASN A 32 1.90 3.46 16.81
C ASN A 32 0.91 4.48 16.23
N SER A 33 1.29 5.23 15.20
CA SER A 33 0.33 6.03 14.44
C SER A 33 -0.67 5.13 13.73
N PRO A 34 -1.98 5.44 13.74
CA PRO A 34 -2.95 4.67 12.94
C PRO A 34 -2.59 4.66 11.45
N PHE A 35 -1.87 5.68 10.95
CA PHE A 35 -1.44 5.78 9.57
C PHE A 35 -0.40 4.73 9.17
N THR A 36 0.41 4.21 10.10
CA THR A 36 1.49 3.26 9.77
C THR A 36 0.98 1.87 9.47
N ASP A 37 -0.08 1.43 10.15
CA ASP A 37 -0.63 0.08 10.01
C ASP A 37 -1.89 0.00 9.14
N GLU A 38 -2.64 1.10 8.99
CA GLU A 38 -3.92 1.10 8.26
C GLU A 38 -3.79 0.57 6.84
N GLY A 39 -2.84 1.09 6.05
CA GLY A 39 -2.65 0.66 4.66
C GLY A 39 -2.32 -0.82 4.57
N LYS A 40 -1.46 -1.33 5.45
CA LYS A 40 -1.10 -2.74 5.52
C LYS A 40 -2.31 -3.61 5.86
N ASN A 41 -3.08 -3.23 6.88
CA ASN A 41 -4.25 -3.99 7.35
C ASN A 41 -5.35 -4.03 6.29
N LEU A 42 -5.64 -2.89 5.65
CA LEU A 42 -6.59 -2.79 4.55
C LEU A 42 -6.21 -3.76 3.41
N LEU A 43 -4.94 -3.74 2.99
CA LEU A 43 -4.47 -4.63 1.92
C LEU A 43 -4.51 -6.11 2.31
N ILE A 44 -4.24 -6.45 3.58
CA ILE A 44 -4.38 -7.83 4.07
C ILE A 44 -5.84 -8.30 3.97
N GLU A 45 -6.78 -7.44 4.35
CA GLU A 45 -8.22 -7.73 4.27
C GLU A 45 -8.66 -7.94 2.81
N GLU A 46 -8.30 -7.02 1.91
CA GLU A 46 -8.67 -7.08 0.48
C GLU A 46 -8.00 -8.23 -0.30
N PHE A 47 -6.76 -8.57 0.04
CA PHE A 47 -6.03 -9.65 -0.61
C PHE A 47 -6.39 -11.04 -0.04
N GLY A 48 -6.97 -11.07 1.17
CA GLY A 48 -7.35 -12.28 1.87
C GLY A 48 -6.17 -13.25 2.05
N LYS A 49 -6.41 -14.55 1.88
CA LYS A 49 -5.41 -15.62 2.10
C LYS A 49 -4.15 -15.49 1.23
N ASN A 50 -4.22 -14.73 0.13
CA ASN A 50 -3.13 -14.56 -0.82
C ASN A 50 -2.27 -13.32 -0.54
N TYR A 51 -2.51 -12.58 0.56
CA TYR A 51 -1.82 -11.31 0.85
C TYR A 51 -0.28 -11.42 0.78
N GLY A 52 0.30 -12.54 1.24
CA GLY A 52 1.75 -12.75 1.20
C GLY A 52 2.33 -12.76 -0.22
N THR A 53 1.62 -13.34 -1.18
CA THR A 53 2.04 -13.34 -2.59
C THR A 53 1.94 -11.95 -3.19
N TYR A 54 0.83 -11.24 -2.97
CA TYR A 54 0.67 -9.87 -3.46
C TYR A 54 1.70 -8.92 -2.86
N PHE A 55 1.98 -9.02 -1.56
CA PHE A 55 3.03 -8.22 -0.91
C PHE A 55 4.41 -8.51 -1.46
N SER A 56 4.71 -9.78 -1.79
CA SER A 56 5.98 -10.13 -2.43
C SER A 56 6.13 -9.48 -3.81
N ILE A 57 5.04 -9.45 -4.60
CA ILE A 57 5.00 -8.76 -5.91
C ILE A 57 5.19 -7.25 -5.73
N LEU A 58 4.42 -6.61 -4.84
CA LEU A 58 4.52 -5.18 -4.58
C LEU A 58 5.91 -4.79 -4.07
N SER A 59 6.55 -5.65 -3.26
CA SER A 59 7.92 -5.46 -2.79
C SER A 59 8.95 -5.58 -3.92
N ALA A 60 8.73 -6.48 -4.88
CA ALA A 60 9.59 -6.56 -6.06
C ALA A 60 9.48 -5.28 -6.92
N ILE A 61 8.26 -4.80 -7.16
CA ILE A 61 8.03 -3.55 -7.90
C ILE A 61 8.66 -2.35 -7.19
N SER A 62 8.47 -2.22 -5.87
CA SER A 62 9.09 -1.12 -5.10
C SER A 62 10.62 -1.21 -5.07
N GLY A 63 11.17 -2.41 -5.21
CA GLY A 63 12.61 -2.67 -5.39
C GLY A 63 13.13 -2.38 -6.80
N GLY A 64 12.27 -2.00 -7.75
CA GLY A 64 12.64 -1.63 -9.12
C GLY A 64 12.53 -2.74 -10.17
N TYR A 65 12.02 -3.92 -9.79
CA TYR A 65 11.76 -5.01 -10.73
C TYR A 65 10.39 -4.79 -11.37
N ASN A 66 10.37 -4.21 -12.57
CA ASN A 66 9.18 -3.62 -13.16
C ASN A 66 8.65 -4.39 -14.38
N THR A 67 9.32 -5.48 -14.79
CA THR A 67 8.80 -6.40 -15.78
C THR A 67 8.31 -7.69 -15.13
N GLN A 68 7.30 -8.33 -15.73
CA GLN A 68 6.78 -9.60 -15.23
C GLN A 68 7.90 -10.66 -15.11
N THR A 69 8.79 -10.74 -16.10
CA THR A 69 9.90 -11.68 -16.10
C THR A 69 10.87 -11.46 -14.93
N GLU A 70 11.21 -10.21 -14.62
CA GLU A 70 12.07 -9.88 -13.48
C GLU A 70 11.42 -10.24 -12.15
N ILE A 71 10.12 -9.94 -11.99
CA ILE A 71 9.37 -10.26 -10.78
C ILE A 71 9.26 -11.77 -10.60
N GLU A 72 8.93 -12.51 -11.66
CA GLU A 72 8.83 -13.97 -11.62
C GLU A 72 10.19 -14.61 -11.31
N ALA A 73 11.28 -14.11 -11.90
CA ALA A 73 12.63 -14.59 -11.60
C ALA A 73 13.01 -14.35 -10.13
N LEU A 74 12.72 -13.17 -9.58
CA LEU A 74 13.00 -12.84 -8.18
C LEU A 74 12.20 -13.72 -7.19
N LEU A 75 10.96 -14.06 -7.54
CA LEU A 75 10.03 -14.80 -6.67
C LEU A 75 10.06 -16.33 -6.90
N GLY A 76 11.07 -16.84 -7.62
CA GLY A 76 11.33 -18.27 -7.79
C GLY A 76 10.58 -18.92 -8.95
N GLU A 77 10.49 -18.22 -10.09
CA GLU A 77 9.96 -18.71 -11.37
C GLU A 77 8.52 -19.25 -11.32
N LYS A 78 7.71 -18.72 -10.41
CA LYS A 78 6.27 -19.01 -10.35
C LYS A 78 5.54 -18.17 -11.38
N SER A 79 4.49 -18.70 -12.00
CA SER A 79 3.62 -17.89 -12.87
C SER A 79 2.81 -16.90 -12.03
N LEU A 80 3.02 -15.60 -12.25
CA LEU A 80 2.39 -14.52 -11.50
C LEU A 80 1.39 -13.70 -12.32
N GLY A 81 1.19 -14.05 -13.60
CA GLY A 81 0.32 -13.29 -14.51
C GLY A 81 -1.10 -13.07 -13.98
N GLY A 82 -1.70 -14.08 -13.32
CA GLY A 82 -3.01 -13.93 -12.69
C GLY A 82 -3.01 -12.93 -11.54
N TYR A 83 -1.99 -12.93 -10.69
CA TYR A 83 -1.85 -11.98 -9.58
C TYR A 83 -1.62 -10.55 -10.10
N LEU A 84 -0.75 -10.39 -11.11
CA LEU A 84 -0.48 -9.09 -11.73
C LEU A 84 -1.73 -8.51 -12.39
N LYS A 85 -2.50 -9.34 -13.10
CA LYS A 85 -3.77 -8.93 -13.72
C LYS A 85 -4.74 -8.38 -12.67
N ARG A 86 -4.90 -9.06 -11.53
CA ARG A 86 -5.77 -8.61 -10.44
C ARG A 86 -5.28 -7.32 -9.79
N LEU A 87 -3.97 -7.15 -9.61
CA LEU A 87 -3.39 -5.90 -9.09
C LEU A 87 -3.69 -4.69 -9.98
N ILE A 88 -3.82 -4.89 -11.29
CA ILE A 88 -4.15 -3.85 -12.26
C ILE A 88 -5.66 -3.65 -12.37
N GLU A 89 -6.41 -4.72 -12.64
CA GLU A 89 -7.83 -4.63 -13.02
C GLU A 89 -8.78 -4.58 -11.82
N ASP A 90 -8.53 -5.40 -10.80
CA ASP A 90 -9.45 -5.52 -9.67
C ASP A 90 -9.11 -4.49 -8.58
N TYR A 91 -7.84 -4.46 -8.16
CA TYR A 91 -7.39 -3.64 -7.05
C TYR A 91 -6.97 -2.24 -7.46
N ASN A 92 -6.62 -2.04 -8.74
CA ASN A 92 -6.17 -0.74 -9.28
C ASN A 92 -5.00 -0.13 -8.47
N ILE A 93 -4.09 -0.97 -7.99
CA ILE A 93 -2.91 -0.58 -7.18
C ILE A 93 -1.67 -0.46 -8.07
N VAL A 94 -1.63 -1.20 -9.18
CA VAL A 94 -0.52 -1.17 -10.13
C VAL A 94 -1.03 -0.71 -11.49
N VAL A 95 -0.25 0.15 -12.15
CA VAL A 95 -0.54 0.60 -13.52
C VAL A 95 0.57 0.11 -14.43
N ARG A 96 0.18 -0.40 -15.61
CA ARG A 96 1.12 -0.78 -16.66
C ARG A 96 1.28 0.38 -17.63
N GLN A 97 2.53 0.79 -17.85
CA GLN A 97 2.90 1.76 -18.90
C GLN A 97 3.19 1.06 -20.22
#